data_AF-A0A7T9UH12-F1
#
_entry.id   AF-A0A7T9UH12-F1
#
_cell.length_a   1.000
_cell.length_b   1.000
_cell.length_c   1.000
_cell.angle_alpha   90.00
_cell.angle_beta   90.00
_cell.angle_gamma   90.00
#
_symmetry.space_group_name_H-M   'P 1'
#
loop_
_entity.id
_entity.type
_entity.pdbx_description
1 polymer ?
#
loop_
_entity_poly.entity_id
_entity_poly.type
_entity_poly.pdbx_seq_one_letter_code
_entity_poly.pdbx_strand_id
1 'polypeptide(L)'
;MNALNKTLIAQNTSKEISLSLPCELKAAYPLSSTFAKQIAERRQTIQNILSGKDSRLMVIAGPCSIHDPVSALEYAEKLIKLQEQVKDQIFLVMRAYIEKPRTTVGWKGFLYDPNLDGSSDLQLGLEKSRALYLQIIEMGLPIASEILSPMATAYFDDLLAWGAIGARTSESQIHREISSHMPFPIGFKNGTDGSIQIALDAIQSAENQHQFLGMNQQGLPAILQSKGNPLAHLILRGANHGPNYDLTSIERIKADYSSKYQGELPALVIDCSHGNSSKDPMKQPEVLKQIIAERTVSNVRGVMLESHLVDGQQKISCDMTYGQSITDGCLGWDKTENLLLAVAMQLDEIELAQSA
;
A
#
# COMPACT_ATOMS: atom_id res chain seq x y z
N MET A 1 -23.94 -32.33 24.76
CA MET A 1 -24.35 -30.93 24.42
C MET A 1 -25.54 -30.57 25.31
N ASN A 2 -25.33 -29.75 26.33
CA ASN A 2 -26.37 -29.42 27.32
C ASN A 2 -27.42 -28.46 26.76
N ALA A 3 -28.67 -28.64 27.19
CA ALA A 3 -29.85 -27.89 26.75
C ALA A 3 -29.72 -26.35 26.89
N LEU A 4 -28.83 -25.87 27.77
CA LEU A 4 -28.47 -24.46 27.91
C LEU A 4 -27.87 -23.83 26.64
N ASN A 5 -27.14 -24.59 25.82
CA ASN A 5 -26.59 -24.06 24.56
C ASN A 5 -27.67 -23.84 23.49
N LYS A 6 -28.79 -24.57 23.54
CA LYS A 6 -29.87 -24.40 22.55
C LYS A 6 -30.70 -23.14 22.80
N THR A 7 -30.83 -22.71 24.05
CA THR A 7 -31.67 -21.54 24.41
C THR A 7 -30.97 -20.21 24.12
N LEU A 8 -29.64 -20.15 24.15
CA LEU A 8 -28.86 -18.95 23.80
C LEU A 8 -28.73 -18.70 22.29
N ILE A 9 -28.92 -19.72 21.45
CA ILE A 9 -28.84 -19.61 19.99
C ILE A 9 -30.09 -18.90 19.41
N ALA A 10 -31.20 -18.83 20.16
CA ALA A 10 -32.48 -18.37 19.65
C ALA A 10 -32.72 -16.84 19.72
N GLN A 11 -31.77 -16.02 20.20
CA GLN A 11 -31.99 -14.58 20.41
C GLN A 11 -31.01 -13.62 19.71
N ASN A 12 -30.22 -14.10 18.75
CA ASN A 12 -29.54 -13.23 17.79
C ASN A 12 -29.71 -13.81 16.40
N THR A 13 -30.67 -13.32 15.64
CA THR A 13 -30.75 -13.56 14.19
C THR A 13 -29.64 -12.76 13.50
N SER A 14 -28.39 -13.20 13.65
CA SER A 14 -27.29 -12.71 12.81
C SER A 14 -27.54 -13.19 11.39
N LYS A 15 -27.79 -12.26 10.47
CA LYS A 15 -27.87 -12.56 9.04
C LYS A 15 -26.45 -12.88 8.55
N GLU A 16 -26.18 -14.14 8.29
CA GLU A 16 -24.95 -14.60 7.66
C GLU A 16 -25.12 -14.61 6.13
N ILE A 17 -24.12 -14.09 5.42
CA ILE A 17 -24.08 -14.07 3.95
C ILE A 17 -22.76 -14.72 3.55
N SER A 18 -22.84 -15.80 2.77
CA SER A 18 -21.66 -16.46 2.21
C SER A 18 -21.08 -15.64 1.06
N LEU A 19 -19.74 -15.60 0.99
CA LEU A 19 -18.98 -15.02 -0.12
C LEU A 19 -18.43 -16.14 -1.00
N SER A 20 -18.11 -15.83 -2.25
CA SER A 20 -17.36 -16.73 -3.14
C SER A 20 -16.02 -17.11 -2.51
N LEU A 21 -15.57 -18.33 -2.72
CA LEU A 21 -14.26 -18.76 -2.23
C LEU A 21 -13.11 -18.05 -2.98
N PRO A 22 -11.92 -17.88 -2.38
CA PRO A 22 -10.78 -17.32 -3.10
C PRO A 22 -10.46 -18.02 -4.42
N CYS A 23 -10.50 -19.36 -4.45
CA CYS A 23 -10.25 -20.10 -5.68
C CYS A 23 -11.34 -19.92 -6.74
N GLU A 24 -12.60 -19.73 -6.33
CA GLU A 24 -13.71 -19.46 -7.24
C GLU A 24 -13.59 -18.07 -7.86
N LEU A 25 -13.27 -17.05 -7.04
CA LEU A 25 -13.06 -15.70 -7.54
C LEU A 25 -11.87 -15.63 -8.50
N LYS A 26 -10.77 -16.33 -8.17
CA LYS A 26 -9.60 -16.43 -9.06
C LYS A 26 -9.91 -17.18 -10.35
N ALA A 27 -10.80 -18.16 -10.33
CA ALA A 27 -11.23 -18.86 -11.54
C ALA A 27 -12.15 -18.00 -12.41
N ALA A 28 -13.04 -17.22 -11.80
CA ALA A 28 -13.93 -16.29 -12.50
C ALA A 28 -13.18 -15.10 -13.11
N TYR A 29 -12.12 -14.62 -12.43
CA TYR A 29 -11.28 -13.51 -12.83
C TYR A 29 -9.80 -13.97 -12.85
N PRO A 30 -9.38 -14.72 -13.89
CA PRO A 30 -8.07 -15.34 -13.92
C PRO A 30 -6.95 -14.35 -14.24
N LEU A 31 -5.86 -14.46 -13.50
CA LEU A 31 -4.59 -13.85 -13.89
C LEU A 31 -3.96 -14.71 -14.99
N SER A 32 -3.77 -14.14 -16.18
CA SER A 32 -3.15 -14.85 -17.30
C SER A 32 -1.68 -15.18 -16.97
N SER A 33 -1.14 -16.24 -17.56
CA SER A 33 0.27 -16.64 -17.35
C SER A 33 1.26 -15.55 -17.76
N THR A 34 0.95 -14.79 -18.81
CA THR A 34 1.74 -13.63 -19.26
C THR A 34 1.82 -12.56 -18.18
N PHE A 35 0.68 -12.18 -17.60
CA PHE A 35 0.63 -11.17 -16.55
C PHE A 35 1.18 -11.66 -15.21
N ALA A 36 1.04 -12.96 -14.90
CA ALA A 36 1.69 -13.56 -13.73
C ALA A 36 3.22 -13.45 -13.80
N LYS A 37 3.81 -13.69 -14.98
CA LYS A 37 5.25 -13.49 -15.20
C LYS A 37 5.63 -12.02 -15.05
N GLN A 38 4.84 -11.12 -15.63
CA GLN A 38 5.07 -9.67 -15.51
C GLN A 38 5.06 -9.22 -14.05
N ILE A 39 4.07 -9.65 -13.24
CA ILE A 39 4.01 -9.32 -11.81
C ILE A 39 5.24 -9.84 -11.09
N ALA A 40 5.69 -11.06 -11.37
CA ALA A 40 6.92 -11.60 -10.78
C ALA A 40 8.15 -10.75 -11.12
N GLU A 41 8.28 -10.28 -12.37
CA GLU A 41 9.35 -9.37 -12.79
C GLU A 41 9.26 -8.00 -12.09
N ARG A 42 8.04 -7.46 -11.89
CA ARG A 42 7.84 -6.21 -11.14
C ARG A 42 8.19 -6.38 -9.66
N ARG A 43 7.79 -7.49 -9.02
CA ARG A 43 8.19 -7.82 -7.64
C ARG A 43 9.71 -7.90 -7.50
N GLN A 44 10.39 -8.53 -8.47
CA GLN A 44 11.86 -8.61 -8.49
C GLN A 44 12.49 -7.22 -8.64
N THR A 45 11.92 -6.35 -9.48
CA THR A 45 12.38 -4.97 -9.64
C THR A 45 12.29 -4.20 -8.32
N ILE A 46 11.15 -4.29 -7.64
CA ILE A 46 10.95 -3.64 -6.32
C ILE A 46 11.94 -4.19 -5.30
N GLN A 47 12.16 -5.51 -5.27
CA GLN A 47 13.17 -6.12 -4.40
C GLN A 47 14.58 -5.58 -4.70
N ASN A 48 14.94 -5.40 -5.97
CA ASN A 48 16.24 -4.85 -6.35
C ASN A 48 16.39 -3.40 -5.87
N ILE A 49 15.34 -2.57 -5.97
CA ILE A 49 15.34 -1.21 -5.47
C ILE A 49 15.49 -1.19 -3.94
N LEU A 50 14.69 -1.98 -3.23
CA LEU A 50 14.74 -2.03 -1.76
C LEU A 50 16.10 -2.53 -1.24
N SER A 51 16.73 -3.48 -1.94
CA SER A 51 18.07 -3.98 -1.61
C SER A 51 19.22 -3.10 -2.12
N GLY A 52 18.92 -2.02 -2.86
CA GLY A 52 19.92 -1.11 -3.41
C GLY A 52 20.69 -1.64 -4.63
N LYS A 53 20.27 -2.76 -5.22
CA LYS A 53 20.82 -3.28 -6.49
C LYS A 53 20.35 -2.51 -7.71
N ASP A 54 19.23 -1.81 -7.58
CA ASP A 54 18.67 -0.89 -8.55
C ASP A 54 18.63 0.50 -7.90
N SER A 55 19.27 1.49 -8.53
CA SER A 55 19.46 2.84 -7.98
C SER A 55 18.21 3.71 -8.08
N ARG A 56 17.22 3.28 -8.87
CA ARG A 56 15.99 4.04 -9.10
C ARG A 56 15.21 4.27 -7.82
N LEU A 57 14.44 5.35 -7.80
CA LEU A 57 13.48 5.63 -6.74
C LEU A 57 12.18 4.89 -7.03
N MET A 58 11.72 4.05 -6.09
CA MET A 58 10.35 3.53 -6.15
C MET A 58 9.36 4.62 -5.74
N VAL A 59 8.35 4.89 -6.57
CA VAL A 59 7.30 5.87 -6.27
C VAL A 59 5.94 5.17 -6.26
N ILE A 60 5.33 5.07 -5.09
CA ILE A 60 3.98 4.53 -4.91
C ILE A 60 3.00 5.70 -5.00
N ALA A 61 2.33 5.87 -6.13
CA ALA A 61 1.47 7.02 -6.40
C ALA A 61 0.07 6.60 -6.85
N GLY A 62 -0.95 7.30 -6.36
CA GLY A 62 -2.34 7.06 -6.74
C GLY A 62 -3.32 7.53 -5.66
N PRO A 63 -4.63 7.32 -5.88
CA PRO A 63 -5.66 7.86 -5.02
C PRO A 63 -5.49 7.41 -3.56
N CYS A 64 -5.94 8.24 -2.61
CA CYS A 64 -5.96 7.84 -1.20
C CYS A 64 -6.71 6.50 -1.02
N SER A 65 -7.86 6.37 -1.68
CA SER A 65 -8.59 5.12 -1.89
C SER A 65 -9.37 5.20 -3.21
N ILE A 66 -9.54 4.06 -3.88
CA ILE A 66 -10.32 3.94 -5.11
C ILE A 66 -11.79 3.83 -4.74
N HIS A 67 -12.65 4.62 -5.38
CA HIS A 67 -14.12 4.54 -5.26
C HIS A 67 -14.82 4.42 -6.62
N ASP A 68 -14.16 4.87 -7.69
CA ASP A 68 -14.65 4.81 -9.06
C ASP A 68 -13.60 4.13 -9.96
N PRO A 69 -13.90 2.94 -10.52
CA PRO A 69 -13.02 2.24 -11.43
C PRO A 69 -12.64 3.04 -12.68
N VAL A 70 -13.55 3.89 -13.19
CA VAL A 70 -13.32 4.62 -14.44
C VAL A 70 -12.20 5.64 -14.26
N SER A 71 -12.30 6.50 -13.24
CA SER A 71 -11.22 7.45 -12.91
C SER A 71 -9.93 6.77 -12.46
N ALA A 72 -10.00 5.59 -11.85
CA ALA A 72 -8.81 4.82 -11.50
C ALA A 72 -8.06 4.33 -12.75
N LEU A 73 -8.77 3.85 -13.78
CA LEU A 73 -8.18 3.44 -15.05
C LEU A 73 -7.63 4.63 -15.83
N GLU A 74 -8.33 5.77 -15.87
CA GLU A 74 -7.79 6.99 -16.50
C GLU A 74 -6.50 7.46 -15.80
N TYR A 75 -6.46 7.41 -14.47
CA TYR A 75 -5.24 7.71 -13.71
C TYR A 75 -4.12 6.72 -14.04
N ALA A 76 -4.43 5.42 -14.20
CA ALA A 76 -3.47 4.40 -14.62
C ALA A 76 -2.90 4.67 -16.02
N GLU A 77 -3.73 5.05 -16.99
CA GLU A 77 -3.28 5.41 -18.35
C GLU A 77 -2.28 6.56 -18.33
N LYS A 78 -2.59 7.59 -17.53
CA LYS A 78 -1.74 8.75 -17.32
C LYS A 78 -0.42 8.36 -16.65
N LEU A 79 -0.46 7.50 -15.63
CA LEU A 79 0.73 7.01 -14.92
C LEU A 79 1.67 6.18 -15.83
N ILE A 80 1.13 5.41 -16.77
CA ILE A 80 1.93 4.66 -17.76
C ILE A 80 2.70 5.61 -18.68
N LYS A 81 2.03 6.65 -19.19
CA LYS A 81 2.68 7.65 -20.05
C LYS A 81 3.79 8.38 -19.31
N LEU A 82 3.60 8.63 -18.02
CA LEU A 82 4.63 9.21 -17.17
C LEU A 82 5.78 8.23 -16.91
N GLN A 83 5.49 6.95 -16.63
CA GLN A 83 6.51 5.93 -16.42
C GLN A 83 7.51 5.88 -17.56
N GLU A 84 7.07 5.97 -18.82
CA GLU A 84 7.96 5.95 -19.97
C GLU A 84 8.96 7.12 -19.97
N GLN A 85 8.55 8.29 -19.44
CA GLN A 85 9.38 9.49 -19.38
C GLN A 85 10.37 9.48 -18.21
N VAL A 86 10.09 8.75 -17.13
CA VAL A 86 10.90 8.76 -15.90
C VAL A 86 11.60 7.42 -15.60
N LYS A 87 11.47 6.42 -16.48
CA LYS A 87 11.83 5.01 -16.21
C LYS A 87 13.29 4.75 -15.82
N ASP A 88 14.19 5.64 -16.22
CA ASP A 88 15.61 5.51 -15.96
C ASP A 88 15.95 5.88 -14.50
N GLN A 89 15.17 6.77 -13.87
CA GLN A 89 15.39 7.25 -12.48
C GLN A 89 14.30 6.79 -11.51
N ILE A 90 13.08 6.54 -12.00
CA ILE A 90 11.89 6.28 -11.19
C ILE A 90 11.17 5.01 -11.66
N PHE A 91 10.80 4.18 -10.69
CA PHE A 91 9.92 3.04 -10.90
C PHE A 91 8.57 3.29 -10.21
N LEU A 92 7.53 3.51 -11.01
CA LEU A 92 6.18 3.81 -10.54
C LEU A 92 5.42 2.53 -10.21
N VAL A 93 4.77 2.56 -9.06
CA VAL A 93 3.82 1.55 -8.60
C VAL A 93 2.50 2.25 -8.31
N MET A 94 1.42 1.80 -8.94
CA MET A 94 0.12 2.41 -8.72
C MET A 94 -0.40 2.06 -7.32
N ARG A 95 -0.68 3.06 -6.52
CA ARG A 95 -1.43 2.92 -5.27
C ARG A 95 -2.91 2.66 -5.61
N ALA A 96 -3.40 1.46 -5.34
CA ALA A 96 -4.77 1.05 -5.65
C ALA A 96 -5.50 0.56 -4.39
N TYR A 97 -5.66 1.41 -3.39
CA TYR A 97 -6.24 0.98 -2.11
C TYR A 97 -7.76 0.88 -2.22
N ILE A 98 -8.29 -0.34 -2.11
CA ILE A 98 -9.74 -0.64 -2.18
C ILE A 98 -10.43 -0.64 -0.80
N GLU A 99 -9.66 -0.53 0.28
CA GLU A 99 -10.16 -0.43 1.65
C GLU A 99 -9.66 0.86 2.32
N LYS A 100 -10.40 1.38 3.30
CA LYS A 100 -9.96 2.50 4.14
C LYS A 100 -10.28 2.23 5.61
N PRO A 101 -9.30 2.29 6.53
CA PRO A 101 -9.56 2.05 7.95
C PRO A 101 -10.34 3.22 8.56
N ARG A 102 -11.42 2.93 9.28
CA ARG A 102 -12.29 3.92 9.94
C ARG A 102 -12.30 3.73 11.45
N THR A 103 -12.10 4.82 12.19
CA THR A 103 -12.22 4.83 13.67
C THR A 103 -13.68 5.03 14.12
N THR A 104 -14.49 5.67 13.27
CA THR A 104 -15.92 5.93 13.49
C THR A 104 -16.73 5.43 12.29
N VAL A 105 -17.99 5.85 12.16
CA VAL A 105 -18.84 5.51 11.01
C VAL A 105 -18.36 6.21 9.74
N GLY A 106 -18.37 5.48 8.62
CA GLY A 106 -18.26 6.01 7.28
C GLY A 106 -17.93 4.93 6.26
N TRP A 107 -17.82 5.32 4.99
CA TRP A 107 -17.49 4.41 3.90
C TRP A 107 -16.19 3.63 4.17
N LYS A 108 -16.26 2.30 4.04
CA LYS A 108 -15.19 1.35 4.40
C LYS A 108 -14.26 1.03 3.23
N GLY A 109 -14.60 1.50 2.03
CA GLY A 109 -13.84 1.24 0.82
C GLY A 109 -14.66 0.53 -0.25
N PHE A 110 -14.13 0.53 -1.46
CA PHE A 110 -14.73 -0.04 -2.66
C PHE A 110 -14.96 -1.55 -2.53
N LEU A 111 -14.09 -2.24 -1.79
CA LEU A 111 -14.29 -3.66 -1.46
C LEU A 111 -15.58 -3.88 -0.67
N TYR A 112 -15.93 -3.00 0.25
CA TYR A 112 -17.08 -3.19 1.13
C TYR A 112 -18.36 -2.63 0.54
N ASP A 113 -18.30 -1.47 -0.11
CA ASP A 113 -19.46 -0.75 -0.61
C ASP A 113 -19.13 -0.13 -1.98
N PRO A 114 -19.09 -0.95 -3.06
CA PRO A 114 -18.64 -0.54 -4.38
C PRO A 114 -19.62 0.40 -5.11
N ASN A 115 -20.85 0.53 -4.60
CA ASN A 115 -21.89 1.37 -5.20
C ASN A 115 -22.09 2.69 -4.43
N LEU A 116 -21.39 2.89 -3.30
CA LEU A 116 -21.50 4.07 -2.43
C LEU A 116 -22.93 4.32 -1.92
N ASP A 117 -23.74 3.27 -1.80
CA ASP A 117 -25.16 3.35 -1.42
C ASP A 117 -25.43 2.77 -0.02
N GLY A 118 -24.38 2.29 0.67
CA GLY A 118 -24.48 1.71 1.99
C GLY A 118 -24.99 0.26 2.00
N SER A 119 -25.22 -0.36 0.83
CA SER A 119 -25.62 -1.78 0.72
C SER A 119 -24.63 -2.74 1.35
N SER A 120 -23.36 -2.34 1.42
CA SER A 120 -22.25 -3.17 1.89
C SER A 120 -22.12 -4.50 1.12
N ASP A 121 -22.39 -4.47 -0.19
CA ASP A 121 -22.30 -5.65 -1.06
C ASP A 121 -20.83 -6.07 -1.29
N LEU A 122 -20.32 -6.84 -0.33
CA LEU A 122 -18.95 -7.33 -0.32
C LEU A 122 -18.68 -8.37 -1.41
N GLN A 123 -19.70 -9.13 -1.85
CA GLN A 123 -19.53 -10.07 -2.97
C GLN A 123 -19.25 -9.29 -4.26
N LEU A 124 -20.09 -8.29 -4.56
CA LEU A 124 -19.87 -7.39 -5.70
C LEU A 124 -18.54 -6.64 -5.57
N GLY A 125 -18.18 -6.22 -4.36
CA GLY A 125 -16.92 -5.52 -4.10
C GLY A 125 -15.68 -6.39 -4.35
N LEU A 126 -15.72 -7.68 -4.00
CA LEU A 126 -14.65 -8.64 -4.32
C LEU A 126 -14.46 -8.78 -5.83
N GLU A 127 -15.56 -8.98 -6.56
CA GLU A 127 -15.58 -9.13 -8.02
C GLU A 127 -15.05 -7.89 -8.73
N LYS A 128 -15.61 -6.72 -8.39
CA LYS A 128 -15.20 -5.44 -8.99
C LYS A 128 -13.75 -5.08 -8.66
N SER A 129 -13.30 -5.30 -7.42
CA SER A 129 -11.92 -5.01 -7.02
C SER A 129 -10.92 -5.88 -7.77
N ARG A 130 -11.22 -7.18 -7.92
CA ARG A 130 -10.33 -8.09 -8.64
C ARG A 130 -10.29 -7.77 -10.13
N ALA A 131 -11.45 -7.50 -10.74
CA ALA A 131 -11.54 -7.08 -12.14
C ALA A 131 -10.74 -5.80 -12.39
N LEU A 132 -10.86 -4.79 -11.52
CA LEU A 132 -10.11 -3.55 -11.64
C LEU A 132 -8.60 -3.77 -11.54
N TYR A 133 -8.13 -4.58 -10.58
CA TYR A 133 -6.70 -4.90 -10.48
C TYR A 133 -6.19 -5.59 -11.73
N LEU A 134 -6.93 -6.56 -12.29
CA LEU A 134 -6.56 -7.21 -13.54
C LEU A 134 -6.44 -6.21 -14.69
N GLN A 135 -7.42 -5.30 -14.84
CA GLN A 135 -7.38 -4.26 -15.87
C GLN A 135 -6.14 -3.36 -15.74
N ILE A 136 -5.80 -2.90 -14.53
CA ILE A 136 -4.60 -2.08 -14.30
C ILE A 136 -3.31 -2.87 -14.63
N ILE A 137 -3.24 -4.14 -14.26
CA ILE A 137 -2.11 -5.02 -14.55
C ILE A 137 -1.96 -5.25 -16.06
N GLU A 138 -3.08 -5.45 -16.75
CA GLU A 138 -3.14 -5.63 -18.21
C GLU A 138 -2.60 -4.42 -18.97
N MET A 139 -2.81 -3.22 -18.44
CA MET A 139 -2.23 -1.98 -18.97
C MET A 139 -0.72 -1.87 -18.70
N GLY A 140 -0.20 -2.67 -17.77
CA GLY A 140 1.23 -2.87 -17.56
C GLY A 140 1.80 -2.36 -16.24
N LEU A 141 0.95 -1.82 -15.35
CA LEU A 141 1.37 -1.24 -14.08
C LEU A 141 1.42 -2.26 -12.94
N PRO A 142 2.47 -2.25 -12.10
CA PRO A 142 2.44 -2.92 -10.81
C PRO A 142 1.51 -2.18 -9.84
N ILE A 143 0.83 -2.95 -8.99
CA ILE A 143 -0.12 -2.42 -8.01
C ILE A 143 0.40 -2.57 -6.58
N ALA A 144 0.18 -1.52 -5.79
CA ALA A 144 0.36 -1.48 -4.35
C ALA A 144 -0.99 -1.37 -3.62
N SER A 145 -1.20 -2.20 -2.60
CA SER A 145 -2.38 -2.11 -1.71
C SER A 145 -1.99 -2.21 -0.23
N GLU A 146 -2.80 -1.63 0.65
CA GLU A 146 -2.70 -1.91 2.09
C GLU A 146 -3.45 -3.20 2.42
N ILE A 147 -2.90 -3.99 3.34
CA ILE A 147 -3.54 -5.18 3.90
C ILE A 147 -4.24 -4.76 5.19
N LEU A 148 -5.52 -4.42 5.10
CA LEU A 148 -6.36 -4.12 6.27
C LEU A 148 -7.02 -5.37 6.84
N SER A 149 -7.48 -6.26 5.94
CA SER A 149 -8.05 -7.55 6.31
C SER A 149 -7.10 -8.68 5.88
N PRO A 150 -6.40 -9.35 6.81
CA PRO A 150 -5.60 -10.53 6.49
C PRO A 150 -6.40 -11.62 5.77
N MET A 151 -7.70 -11.70 6.04
CA MET A 151 -8.64 -12.63 5.39
C MET A 151 -8.89 -12.33 3.91
N ALA A 152 -8.80 -11.06 3.51
CA ALA A 152 -8.99 -10.66 2.11
C ALA A 152 -7.76 -10.97 1.23
N THR A 153 -6.58 -11.18 1.82
CA THR A 153 -5.32 -11.39 1.07
C THR A 153 -5.40 -12.56 0.09
N ALA A 154 -6.06 -13.65 0.47
CA ALA A 154 -6.19 -14.86 -0.35
C ALA A 154 -6.88 -14.60 -1.70
N TYR A 155 -7.67 -13.53 -1.84
CA TYR A 155 -8.36 -13.14 -3.07
C TYR A 155 -7.49 -12.34 -4.04
N PHE A 156 -6.39 -11.74 -3.56
CA PHE A 156 -5.61 -10.73 -4.30
C PHE A 156 -4.09 -10.94 -4.26
N ASP A 157 -3.59 -11.91 -3.49
CA ASP A 157 -2.16 -12.19 -3.30
C ASP A 157 -1.37 -12.46 -4.59
N ASP A 158 -2.05 -12.94 -5.64
CA ASP A 158 -1.50 -13.18 -6.97
C ASP A 158 -1.34 -11.90 -7.79
N LEU A 159 -2.06 -10.82 -7.44
CA LEU A 159 -2.14 -9.57 -8.22
C LEU A 159 -1.21 -8.45 -7.73
N LEU A 160 -0.88 -8.43 -6.43
CA LEU A 160 -0.14 -7.32 -5.83
C LEU A 160 1.36 -7.41 -6.10
N ALA A 161 2.00 -6.27 -6.40
CA ALA A 161 3.46 -6.18 -6.53
C ALA A 161 4.14 -5.70 -5.25
N TRP A 162 3.40 -5.00 -4.38
CA TRP A 162 3.87 -4.45 -3.11
C TRP A 162 2.69 -4.31 -2.13
N GLY A 163 2.96 -4.46 -0.84
CA GLY A 163 1.95 -4.30 0.23
C GLY A 163 2.35 -3.29 1.29
N ALA A 164 1.37 -2.70 1.96
CA ALA A 164 1.57 -1.93 3.19
C ALA A 164 0.82 -2.54 4.37
N ILE A 165 1.41 -2.45 5.56
CA ILE A 165 0.71 -2.53 6.83
C ILE A 165 0.61 -1.12 7.43
N GLY A 166 -0.61 -0.71 7.75
CA GLY A 166 -0.91 0.61 8.26
C GLY A 166 -0.41 0.87 9.68
N ALA A 167 -0.28 2.15 10.03
CA ALA A 167 0.21 2.58 11.34
C ALA A 167 -0.59 2.05 12.54
N ARG A 168 -1.85 1.65 12.31
CA ARG A 168 -2.75 1.08 13.34
C ARG A 168 -2.69 -0.44 13.43
N THR A 169 -2.11 -1.10 12.43
CA THR A 169 -2.04 -2.56 12.33
C THR A 169 -0.61 -3.08 12.37
N SER A 170 0.42 -2.22 12.32
CA SER A 170 1.83 -2.62 12.48
C SER A 170 2.12 -3.36 13.80
N GLU A 171 1.37 -3.07 14.86
CA GLU A 171 1.49 -3.79 16.15
C GLU A 171 0.69 -5.10 16.19
N SER A 172 -0.18 -5.33 15.21
CA SER A 172 -1.08 -6.48 15.20
C SER A 172 -0.33 -7.76 14.80
N GLN A 173 -0.35 -8.76 15.68
CA GLN A 173 0.30 -10.05 15.44
C GLN A 173 -0.17 -10.72 14.15
N ILE A 174 -1.48 -10.81 13.90
CA ILE A 174 -2.01 -11.45 12.68
C ILE A 174 -1.55 -10.72 11.40
N HIS A 175 -1.31 -9.40 11.47
CA HIS A 175 -0.79 -8.64 10.33
C HIS A 175 0.71 -8.90 10.11
N ARG A 176 1.49 -9.11 11.18
CA ARG A 176 2.90 -9.50 11.08
C ARG A 176 3.04 -10.92 10.50
N GLU A 177 2.22 -11.85 10.98
CA GLU A 177 2.17 -13.23 10.53
C GLU A 177 1.71 -13.37 9.07
N ILE A 178 0.66 -12.65 8.65
CA ILE A 178 0.26 -12.68 7.23
C ILE A 178 1.34 -12.06 6.34
N SER A 179 2.04 -11.02 6.83
CA SER A 179 3.10 -10.37 6.07
C SER A 179 4.31 -11.26 5.80
N SER A 180 4.63 -12.17 6.73
CA SER A 180 5.68 -13.18 6.52
C SER A 180 5.32 -14.23 5.46
N HIS A 181 4.03 -14.36 5.13
CA HIS A 181 3.51 -15.31 4.14
C HIS A 181 3.38 -14.72 2.73
N MET A 182 3.35 -13.41 2.57
CA MET A 182 3.11 -12.77 1.28
C MET A 182 4.30 -12.92 0.31
N PRO A 183 4.05 -13.15 -1.00
CA PRO A 183 5.10 -13.37 -2.00
C PRO A 183 5.70 -12.07 -2.57
N PHE A 184 5.46 -10.92 -1.91
CA PHE A 184 5.88 -9.60 -2.35
C PHE A 184 6.39 -8.75 -1.16
N PRO A 185 7.15 -7.67 -1.42
CA PRO A 185 7.61 -6.75 -0.39
C PRO A 185 6.48 -6.11 0.39
N ILE A 186 6.66 -5.97 1.71
CA ILE A 186 5.70 -5.32 2.59
C ILE A 186 6.35 -4.23 3.40
N GLY A 187 5.82 -3.02 3.32
CA GLY A 187 6.25 -1.91 4.14
C GLY A 187 5.39 -1.75 5.39
N PHE A 188 6.03 -1.57 6.56
CA PHE A 188 5.36 -1.32 7.82
C PHE A 188 5.44 0.17 8.17
N LYS A 189 4.28 0.81 8.32
CA LYS A 189 4.21 2.21 8.78
C LYS A 189 4.59 2.31 10.25
N ASN A 190 5.35 3.35 10.60
CA ASN A 190 5.53 3.75 12.00
C ASN A 190 4.18 4.06 12.67
N GLY A 191 4.13 3.94 14.00
CA GLY A 191 2.93 4.20 14.79
C GLY A 191 2.38 5.61 14.59
N THR A 192 1.08 5.83 14.83
CA THR A 192 0.44 7.15 14.64
C THR A 192 1.01 8.23 15.59
N ASP A 193 1.62 7.81 16.69
CA ASP A 193 2.36 8.62 17.65
C ASP A 193 3.83 8.86 17.25
N GLY A 194 4.28 8.32 16.12
CA GLY A 194 5.66 8.39 15.65
C GLY A 194 6.54 7.21 16.06
N SER A 195 6.01 6.20 16.76
CA SER A 195 6.79 5.07 17.24
C SER A 195 7.39 4.24 16.08
N ILE A 196 8.70 4.31 15.95
CA ILE A 196 9.47 3.54 14.96
C ILE A 196 9.65 2.10 15.42
N GLN A 197 9.76 1.87 16.73
CA GLN A 197 9.95 0.55 17.33
C GLN A 197 8.84 -0.43 16.93
N ILE A 198 7.58 0.02 16.89
CA ILE A 198 6.44 -0.81 16.47
C ILE A 198 6.64 -1.39 15.06
N ALA A 199 7.17 -0.58 14.13
CA ALA A 199 7.44 -1.02 12.76
C ALA A 199 8.68 -1.92 12.69
N LEU A 200 9.74 -1.64 13.46
CA LEU A 200 10.93 -2.49 13.52
C LEU A 200 10.61 -3.88 14.08
N ASP A 201 9.80 -3.97 15.14
CA ASP A 201 9.34 -5.24 15.70
C ASP A 201 8.49 -6.01 14.69
N ALA A 202 7.71 -5.29 13.88
CA ALA A 202 6.87 -5.88 12.84
C ALA A 202 7.72 -6.43 11.68
N ILE A 203 8.76 -5.72 11.27
CA ILE A 203 9.74 -6.15 10.25
C ILE A 203 10.45 -7.42 10.74
N GLN A 204 11.02 -7.41 11.95
CA GLN A 204 11.68 -8.58 12.52
C GLN A 204 10.74 -9.78 12.62
N SER A 205 9.49 -9.55 13.03
CA SER A 205 8.48 -10.61 13.06
C SER A 205 8.21 -11.15 11.65
N ALA A 206 7.98 -10.28 10.67
CA ALA A 206 7.66 -10.66 9.29
C ALA A 206 8.82 -11.40 8.59
N GLU A 207 10.08 -11.12 8.93
CA GLU A 207 11.25 -11.81 8.38
C GLU A 207 11.37 -13.27 8.81
N ASN A 208 10.66 -13.68 9.88
CA ASN A 208 10.75 -15.01 10.46
C ASN A 208 9.58 -15.93 10.06
N GLN A 209 9.77 -17.23 10.26
CA GLN A 209 8.76 -18.24 10.00
C GLN A 209 7.66 -18.19 11.07
N HIS A 210 6.42 -18.37 10.64
CA HIS A 210 5.24 -18.47 11.51
C HIS A 210 4.36 -19.64 11.13
N GLN A 211 3.61 -20.14 12.11
CA GLN A 211 2.44 -21.00 11.93
C GLN A 211 1.25 -20.30 12.58
N PHE A 212 0.23 -19.96 11.80
CA PHE A 212 -0.87 -19.11 12.28
C PHE A 212 -2.21 -19.48 11.64
N LEU A 213 -3.30 -19.07 12.29
CA LEU A 213 -4.66 -19.30 11.78
C LEU A 213 -4.96 -18.34 10.62
N GLY A 214 -5.40 -18.90 9.49
CA GLY A 214 -5.88 -18.14 8.34
C GLY A 214 -6.97 -18.89 7.59
N MET A 215 -7.24 -18.49 6.35
CA MET A 215 -8.13 -19.19 5.42
C MET A 215 -7.34 -19.76 4.25
N ASN A 216 -7.64 -20.99 3.85
CA ASN A 216 -7.10 -21.55 2.62
C ASN A 216 -7.87 -21.04 1.38
N GLN A 217 -7.42 -21.44 0.19
CA GLN A 217 -8.04 -21.00 -1.07
C GLN A 217 -9.49 -21.52 -1.24
N GLN A 218 -9.89 -22.54 -0.48
CA GLN A 218 -11.26 -23.06 -0.41
C GLN A 218 -12.10 -22.37 0.68
N GLY A 219 -11.62 -21.25 1.26
CA GLY A 219 -12.31 -20.47 2.28
C GLY A 219 -12.47 -21.18 3.63
N LEU A 220 -11.80 -22.31 3.84
CA LEU A 220 -11.85 -23.05 5.10
C LEU A 220 -10.75 -22.54 6.05
N PRO A 221 -11.03 -22.46 7.37
CA PRO A 221 -10.01 -22.19 8.36
C PRO A 221 -8.86 -23.19 8.26
N ALA A 222 -7.63 -22.70 8.24
CA ALA A 222 -6.42 -23.52 8.09
C ALA A 222 -5.27 -22.94 8.91
N ILE A 223 -4.32 -23.80 9.27
CA ILE A 223 -3.00 -23.35 9.75
C ILE A 223 -2.17 -23.01 8.50
N LEU A 224 -1.81 -21.74 8.35
CA LEU A 224 -0.89 -21.27 7.33
C LEU A 224 0.53 -21.32 7.88
N GLN A 225 1.47 -21.74 7.04
CA GLN A 225 2.90 -21.72 7.36
C GLN A 225 3.62 -20.76 6.44
N SER A 226 4.39 -19.85 7.02
CA SER A 226 5.22 -18.89 6.29
C SER A 226 6.70 -19.24 6.39
N LYS A 227 7.47 -18.80 5.39
CA LYS A 227 8.93 -18.95 5.37
C LYS A 227 9.68 -17.72 5.92
N GLY A 228 8.96 -16.65 6.25
CA GLY A 228 9.52 -15.33 6.45
C GLY A 228 9.54 -14.51 5.17
N ASN A 229 9.44 -13.19 5.31
CA ASN A 229 9.49 -12.22 4.23
C ASN A 229 10.72 -11.31 4.42
N PRO A 230 11.84 -11.58 3.72
CA PRO A 230 13.08 -10.79 3.83
C PRO A 230 12.98 -9.42 3.15
N LEU A 231 11.81 -9.07 2.62
CA LEU A 231 11.53 -7.83 1.90
C LEU A 231 10.70 -6.85 2.75
N ALA A 232 10.52 -7.17 4.04
CA ALA A 232 9.89 -6.29 5.00
C ALA A 232 10.74 -5.02 5.20
N HIS A 233 10.12 -3.85 5.19
CA HIS A 233 10.84 -2.58 5.22
C HIS A 233 10.05 -1.49 5.94
N LEU A 234 10.72 -0.38 6.26
CA LEU A 234 10.17 0.69 7.09
C LEU A 234 9.47 1.74 6.21
N ILE A 235 8.26 2.15 6.62
CA ILE A 235 7.57 3.32 6.05
C ILE A 235 7.51 4.44 7.09
N LEU A 236 8.16 5.57 6.81
CA LEU A 236 8.05 6.79 7.61
C LEU A 236 6.89 7.64 7.09
N ARG A 237 5.93 7.94 7.98
CA ARG A 237 4.68 8.63 7.61
C ARG A 237 4.35 9.84 8.50
N GLY A 238 5.33 10.30 9.24
CA GLY A 238 5.20 11.29 10.30
C GLY A 238 4.43 10.73 11.50
N ALA A 239 4.03 11.65 12.36
CA ALA A 239 3.23 11.41 13.54
C ALA A 239 2.08 12.43 13.61
N ASN A 240 1.22 12.29 14.62
CA ASN A 240 0.23 13.32 14.92
C ASN A 240 0.86 14.65 15.39
N HIS A 241 2.09 14.63 15.88
CA HIS A 241 2.80 15.80 16.44
C HIS A 241 3.84 16.42 15.49
N GLY A 242 4.14 15.79 14.36
CA GLY A 242 5.10 16.34 13.40
C GLY A 242 5.60 15.36 12.33
N PRO A 243 6.36 15.86 11.35
CA PRO A 243 6.99 15.04 10.33
C PRO A 243 8.18 14.23 10.87
N ASN A 244 8.59 13.21 10.11
CA ASN A 244 9.81 12.43 10.38
C ASN A 244 10.56 12.07 9.09
N TYR A 245 10.43 12.87 8.03
CA TYR A 245 11.04 12.61 6.73
C TYR A 245 12.40 13.29 6.51
N ASP A 246 12.77 14.25 7.37
CA ASP A 246 14.01 15.01 7.24
C ASP A 246 15.23 14.18 7.65
N LEU A 247 16.39 14.56 7.12
CA LEU A 247 17.66 13.88 7.38
C LEU A 247 18.01 13.79 8.86
N THR A 248 17.67 14.80 9.68
CA THR A 248 17.97 14.78 11.12
C THR A 248 17.17 13.69 11.84
N SER A 249 15.89 13.56 11.49
CA SER A 249 15.02 12.47 11.96
C SER A 249 15.55 11.10 11.51
N ILE A 250 15.98 10.97 10.26
CA ILE A 250 16.51 9.72 9.71
C ILE A 250 17.82 9.30 10.39
N GLU A 251 18.77 10.22 10.57
CA GLU A 251 20.04 9.93 11.24
C GLU A 251 19.84 9.55 12.71
N ARG A 252 18.87 10.15 13.40
CA ARG A 252 18.48 9.72 14.74
C ARG A 252 17.96 8.29 14.75
N ILE A 253 17.08 7.93 13.80
CA ILE A 253 16.55 6.58 13.67
C ILE A 253 17.66 5.57 13.39
N LYS A 254 18.60 5.90 12.50
CA LYS A 254 19.77 5.06 12.21
C LYS A 254 20.63 4.85 13.45
N ALA A 255 20.95 5.91 14.18
CA ALA A 255 21.74 5.83 15.41
C ALA A 255 21.04 4.97 16.49
N ASP A 256 19.74 5.19 16.71
CA ASP A 256 18.93 4.41 17.64
C ASP A 256 18.90 2.93 17.23
N TYR A 257 18.76 2.64 15.94
CA TYR A 257 18.77 1.27 15.40
C TYR A 257 20.12 0.59 15.63
N SER A 258 21.23 1.23 15.25
CA SER A 258 22.58 0.69 15.41
C SER A 258 22.97 0.47 16.87
N SER A 259 22.33 1.17 17.82
CA SER A 259 22.54 0.96 19.25
C SER A 259 21.86 -0.31 19.80
N LYS A 260 20.84 -0.82 19.10
CA LYS A 260 19.99 -1.94 19.55
C LYS A 260 20.14 -3.21 18.71
N TYR A 261 20.49 -3.06 17.44
CA TYR A 261 20.47 -4.14 16.45
C TYR A 261 21.79 -4.23 15.70
N GLN A 262 22.10 -5.44 15.22
CA GLN A 262 23.21 -5.67 14.31
C GLN A 262 22.73 -5.49 12.86
N GLY A 263 23.62 -4.97 12.01
CA GLY A 263 23.33 -4.75 10.59
C GLY A 263 22.80 -3.35 10.29
N GLU A 264 22.33 -3.18 9.06
CA GLU A 264 21.81 -1.92 8.56
C GLU A 264 20.33 -1.75 8.89
N LEU A 265 19.89 -0.49 8.96
CA LEU A 265 18.47 -0.16 9.06
C LEU A 265 17.74 -0.77 7.85
N PRO A 266 16.54 -1.38 8.03
CA PRO A 266 15.73 -1.85 6.91
C PRO A 266 15.51 -0.74 5.87
N ALA A 267 15.28 -1.14 4.62
CA ALA A 267 15.05 -0.22 3.52
C ALA A 267 13.99 0.85 3.88
N LEU A 268 14.22 2.08 3.44
CA LEU A 268 13.38 3.20 3.83
C LEU A 268 12.46 3.64 2.71
N VAL A 269 11.16 3.62 2.98
CA VAL A 269 10.13 4.27 2.16
C VAL A 269 9.52 5.42 2.95
N ILE A 270 9.30 6.57 2.32
CA ILE A 270 8.74 7.75 3.01
C ILE A 270 7.41 8.16 2.39
N ASP A 271 6.36 8.18 3.19
CA ASP A 271 5.05 8.70 2.83
C ASP A 271 5.06 10.23 2.86
N CYS A 272 4.92 10.88 1.71
CA CYS A 272 4.91 12.34 1.61
C CYS A 272 3.60 12.95 2.12
N SER A 273 2.53 12.16 2.26
CA SER A 273 1.21 12.59 2.73
C SER A 273 1.13 12.53 4.27
N HIS A 274 -0.08 12.45 4.81
CA HIS A 274 -0.37 12.17 6.21
C HIS A 274 0.40 13.04 7.22
N GLY A 275 1.10 12.45 8.20
CA GLY A 275 1.79 13.20 9.25
C GLY A 275 2.90 14.09 8.70
N ASN A 276 3.58 13.62 7.64
CA ASN A 276 4.65 14.38 6.98
C ASN A 276 4.16 15.62 6.26
N SER A 277 2.95 15.57 5.68
CA SER A 277 2.30 16.74 5.07
C SER A 277 1.45 17.56 6.04
N SER A 278 1.39 17.22 7.33
CA SER A 278 0.38 17.75 8.26
C SER A 278 -1.06 17.60 7.73
N LYS A 279 -1.33 16.55 6.95
CA LYS A 279 -2.59 16.26 6.25
C LYS A 279 -2.99 17.30 5.19
N ASP A 280 -2.04 18.08 4.69
CA ASP A 280 -2.25 19.02 3.61
C ASP A 280 -1.64 18.47 2.31
N PRO A 281 -2.45 18.04 1.32
CA PRO A 281 -1.93 17.47 0.08
C PRO A 281 -1.01 18.43 -0.70
N MET A 282 -1.17 19.75 -0.52
CA MET A 282 -0.33 20.74 -1.21
C MET A 282 1.10 20.81 -0.67
N LYS A 283 1.39 20.21 0.49
CA LYS A 283 2.73 20.11 1.06
C LYS A 283 3.52 18.89 0.58
N GLN A 284 2.86 17.89 0.00
CA GLN A 284 3.55 16.70 -0.54
C GLN A 284 4.71 17.03 -1.50
N PRO A 285 4.59 18.03 -2.41
CA PRO A 285 5.70 18.44 -3.29
C PRO A 285 6.93 18.95 -2.53
N GLU A 286 6.74 19.71 -1.45
CA GLU A 286 7.84 20.22 -0.61
C GLU A 286 8.54 19.07 0.11
N VAL A 287 7.75 18.18 0.72
CA VAL A 287 8.25 16.97 1.38
C VAL A 287 9.08 16.12 0.42
N LEU A 288 8.56 15.86 -0.79
CA LEU A 288 9.28 15.07 -1.78
C LEU A 288 10.59 15.74 -2.20
N LYS A 289 10.58 17.03 -2.55
CA LYS A 289 11.80 17.74 -2.96
C LYS A 289 12.89 17.68 -1.90
N GLN A 290 12.53 17.79 -0.62
CA GLN A 290 13.51 17.66 0.47
C GLN A 290 14.07 16.24 0.56
N ILE A 291 13.22 15.20 0.49
CA ILE A 291 13.66 13.80 0.49
C ILE A 291 14.67 13.54 -0.63
N ILE A 292 14.43 14.07 -1.84
CA ILE A 292 15.33 13.90 -2.99
C ILE A 292 16.64 14.63 -2.78
N ALA A 293 16.61 15.88 -2.29
CA ALA A 293 17.82 16.65 -2.00
C ALA A 293 18.72 15.97 -0.96
N GLU A 294 18.13 15.25 -0.01
CA GLU A 294 18.84 14.55 1.07
C GLU A 294 19.15 13.07 0.74
N ARG A 295 18.70 12.55 -0.42
CA ARG A 295 18.67 11.11 -0.73
C ARG A 295 20.04 10.46 -0.72
N THR A 296 21.08 11.15 -1.16
CA THR A 296 22.46 10.63 -1.21
C THR A 296 23.00 10.24 0.16
N VAL A 297 22.49 10.86 1.23
CA VAL A 297 22.86 10.56 2.62
C VAL A 297 21.79 9.71 3.32
N SER A 298 20.51 10.04 3.12
CA SER A 298 19.40 9.33 3.77
C SER A 298 19.22 7.90 3.25
N ASN A 299 19.64 7.63 2.02
CA ASN A 299 19.53 6.34 1.33
C ASN A 299 18.08 5.84 1.17
N VAL A 300 17.13 6.78 1.01
CA VAL A 300 15.71 6.48 0.79
C VAL A 300 15.52 5.70 -0.51
N ARG A 301 14.83 4.55 -0.40
CA ARG A 301 14.58 3.62 -1.52
C ARG A 301 13.27 3.90 -2.25
N GLY A 302 12.28 4.47 -1.55
CA GLY A 302 11.04 4.85 -2.19
C GLY A 302 10.24 5.91 -1.45
N VAL A 303 9.19 6.39 -2.10
CA VAL A 303 8.25 7.37 -1.54
C VAL A 303 6.81 6.99 -1.83
N MET A 304 5.88 7.50 -1.03
CA MET A 304 4.44 7.39 -1.29
C MET A 304 3.82 8.76 -1.53
N LEU A 305 2.98 8.88 -2.55
CA LEU A 305 2.20 10.07 -2.89
C LEU A 305 0.72 9.72 -2.95
N GLU A 306 -0.10 10.56 -2.32
CA GLU A 306 -1.56 10.52 -2.52
C GLU A 306 -1.92 11.54 -3.60
N SER A 307 -2.26 11.03 -4.78
CA SER A 307 -2.53 11.80 -5.98
C SER A 307 -3.69 11.23 -6.77
N HIS A 308 -4.46 12.09 -7.44
CA HIS A 308 -5.61 11.70 -8.24
C HIS A 308 -5.72 12.58 -9.48
N LEU A 309 -6.83 12.55 -10.20
CA LEU A 309 -7.02 13.39 -11.38
C LEU A 309 -7.21 14.85 -10.95
N VAL A 310 -7.98 15.06 -9.87
CA VAL A 310 -8.31 16.37 -9.32
C VAL A 310 -7.76 16.53 -7.91
N ASP A 311 -7.33 17.76 -7.59
CA ASP A 311 -6.84 18.15 -6.26
C ASP A 311 -7.90 17.99 -5.16
N GLY A 312 -7.44 17.78 -3.93
CA GLY A 312 -8.24 17.87 -2.72
C GLY A 312 -9.10 16.63 -2.48
N GLN A 313 -10.22 16.85 -1.79
CA GLN A 313 -11.17 15.82 -1.39
C GLN A 313 -12.59 16.37 -1.41
N GLN A 314 -13.56 15.47 -1.46
CA GLN A 314 -14.98 15.76 -1.39
C GLN A 314 -15.70 14.79 -0.46
N LYS A 315 -16.95 15.12 -0.12
CA LYS A 315 -17.86 14.21 0.57
C LYS A 315 -18.66 13.42 -0.45
N ILE A 316 -19.06 12.20 -0.07
CA ILE A 316 -20.01 11.40 -0.86
C ILE A 316 -21.32 12.19 -0.98
N SER A 317 -21.77 12.43 -2.21
CA SER A 317 -23.01 13.14 -2.52
C SER A 317 -23.54 12.70 -3.89
N CYS A 318 -24.71 13.21 -4.30
CA CYS A 318 -25.25 12.95 -5.64
C CYS A 318 -24.53 13.72 -6.76
N ASP A 319 -23.71 14.72 -6.42
CA ASP A 319 -22.98 15.56 -7.36
C ASP A 319 -21.49 15.56 -6.97
N MET A 320 -20.80 14.49 -7.33
CA MET A 320 -19.37 14.31 -7.06
C MET A 320 -18.54 14.75 -8.25
N THR A 321 -17.45 15.45 -7.95
CA THR A 321 -16.43 15.78 -8.95
C THR A 321 -15.72 14.50 -9.38
N TYR A 322 -15.75 14.21 -10.68
CA TYR A 322 -15.06 13.06 -11.26
C TYR A 322 -13.55 13.10 -10.94
N GLY A 323 -12.98 11.97 -10.52
CA GLY A 323 -11.55 11.84 -10.27
C GLY A 323 -11.01 12.63 -9.07
N GLN A 324 -11.88 13.03 -8.12
CA GLN A 324 -11.51 13.65 -6.86
C GLN A 324 -11.76 12.70 -5.68
N SER A 325 -10.82 12.60 -4.75
CA SER A 325 -10.87 11.67 -3.61
C SER A 325 -12.11 11.89 -2.72
N ILE A 326 -12.75 10.80 -2.29
CA ILE A 326 -13.81 10.82 -1.27
C ILE A 326 -13.29 10.51 0.16
N THR A 327 -11.96 10.42 0.31
CA THR A 327 -11.28 10.12 1.58
C THR A 327 -10.31 11.24 1.93
N ASP A 328 -9.00 10.99 2.05
CA ASP A 328 -8.03 12.05 2.31
C ASP A 328 -7.74 12.83 1.02
N GLY A 329 -7.39 14.11 1.17
CA GLY A 329 -7.05 15.01 0.08
C GLY A 329 -5.86 14.52 -0.74
N CYS A 330 -5.96 14.63 -2.07
CA CYS A 330 -4.93 14.22 -3.00
C CYS A 330 -4.33 15.41 -3.76
N LEU A 331 -3.13 15.23 -4.31
CA LEU A 331 -2.55 16.12 -5.32
C LEU A 331 -3.16 15.79 -6.69
N GLY A 332 -3.57 16.80 -7.46
CA GLY A 332 -4.13 16.64 -8.81
C GLY A 332 -3.09 16.29 -9.86
N TRP A 333 -3.55 15.75 -11.00
CA TRP A 333 -2.67 15.13 -11.99
C TRP A 333 -1.57 16.06 -12.50
N ASP A 334 -1.92 17.28 -12.92
CA ASP A 334 -0.95 18.21 -13.50
C ASP A 334 0.20 18.53 -12.53
N LYS A 335 -0.11 18.62 -11.23
CA LYS A 335 0.91 18.84 -10.19
C LYS A 335 1.74 17.57 -9.96
N THR A 336 1.11 16.40 -9.96
CA THR A 336 1.79 15.10 -9.82
C THR A 336 2.76 14.85 -10.96
N GLU A 337 2.33 15.07 -12.21
CA GLU A 337 3.15 14.90 -13.41
C GLU A 337 4.35 15.84 -13.40
N ASN A 338 4.11 17.14 -13.23
CA ASN A 338 5.18 18.14 -13.18
C ASN A 338 6.18 17.88 -12.03
N LEU A 339 5.68 17.44 -10.87
CA LEU A 339 6.53 17.10 -9.73
C LEU A 339 7.44 15.91 -10.04
N LEU A 340 6.90 14.82 -10.59
CA LEU A 340 7.67 13.60 -10.85
C LEU A 340 8.65 13.77 -12.01
N LEU A 341 8.30 14.56 -13.03
CA LEU A 341 9.26 14.96 -14.09
C LEU A 341 10.43 15.75 -13.51
N ALA A 342 10.15 16.75 -12.65
CA ALA A 342 11.20 17.54 -12.02
C ALA A 342 12.09 16.69 -11.08
N VAL A 343 11.50 15.73 -10.35
CA VAL A 343 12.25 14.80 -9.50
C VAL A 343 13.13 13.86 -10.32
N ALA A 344 12.63 13.35 -11.45
CA ALA A 344 13.43 12.51 -12.34
C ALA A 344 14.66 13.26 -12.86
N MET A 345 14.49 14.51 -13.31
CA MET A 345 15.61 15.36 -13.73
C MET A 345 16.62 15.59 -12.60
N GLN A 346 16.15 15.90 -11.39
CA GLN A 346 17.03 16.12 -10.24
C GLN A 346 17.80 14.85 -9.86
N LEU A 347 17.18 13.66 -9.94
CA LEU A 347 17.86 12.39 -9.68
C LEU A 347 18.95 12.10 -10.71
N ASP A 348 18.70 12.39 -11.99
CA ASP A 348 19.67 12.25 -13.08
C ASP A 348 20.89 13.18 -12.87
N GLU A 349 20.66 14.44 -12.50
CA GLU A 349 21.72 15.39 -12.17
C GLU A 349 22.59 14.92 -11.00
N ILE A 350 21.97 14.34 -9.96
CA ILE A 350 22.68 13.78 -8.80
C ILE A 350 23.55 12.59 -9.22
N GLU A 351 23.01 11.69 -10.04
CA GLU A 351 23.74 10.51 -10.53
C GLU A 351 24.95 10.90 -11.38
N LEU A 352 24.77 11.86 -12.30
CA LEU A 352 25.86 12.41 -13.10
C LEU A 352 26.95 13.03 -12.21
N ALA A 353 26.58 13.81 -11.18
CA ALA A 353 27.53 14.42 -10.26
C ALA A 353 28.30 13.42 -9.38
N GLN A 354 27.75 12.22 -9.12
CA GLN A 354 28.44 11.15 -8.40
C GLN A 354 29.36 10.31 -9.30
N SER A 355 29.12 10.32 -10.61
CA SER A 355 29.89 9.58 -11.60
C SER A 355 31.09 10.35 -12.20
N ALA A 356 31.11 11.67 -12.02
CA ALA A 356 32.18 12.59 -12.43
C ALA A 356 33.23 12.76 -11.32
#